data_AF-A0A365T5Y3-F1
#
_entry.id   AF-A0A365T5Y3-F1
#
_cell.length_a   1.000
_cell.length_b   1.000
_cell.length_c   1.000
_cell.angle_alpha   90.00
_cell.angle_beta   90.00
_cell.angle_gamma   90.00
#
_symmetry.space_group_name_H-M   'P 1'
#
loop_
_entity.id
_entity.type
_entity.pdbx_description
1 polymer ?
#
loop_
_entity_poly.entity_id
_entity_poly.type
_entity_poly.pdbx_seq_one_letter_code
_entity_poly.pdbx_strand_id
1 'polypeptide(L)' 'MGDAQNVELEARLEEQERFEPPESFVEQANVSDDSIYEEFEQNWPDCWERAADLLDWEEGYDT' A
#
# COMPACT_ATOMS: atom_id res chain seq x y z
N MET A 1 -23.37 7.68 7.21
CA MET A 1 -23.02 7.87 8.64
C MET A 1 -21.54 7.51 8.83
N GLY A 2 -20.66 8.12 8.02
CA GLY A 2 -19.20 7.98 8.11
C GLY A 2 -18.53 9.34 7.92
N ASP A 3 -19.13 10.18 7.07
CA ASP A 3 -18.69 11.55 6.79
C ASP A 3 -18.70 12.45 8.04
N ALA A 4 -19.70 12.32 8.91
CA ALA A 4 -19.80 13.13 10.13
C ALA A 4 -18.70 12.83 11.16
N GLN A 5 -18.21 11.59 11.22
CA GLN A 5 -17.12 11.22 12.14
C GLN A 5 -15.76 11.66 11.57
N ASN A 6 -15.59 11.62 10.25
CA ASN A 6 -14.38 12.09 9.59
C ASN A 6 -14.22 13.62 9.72
N VAL A 7 -15.28 14.38 9.45
CA VAL A 7 -15.30 15.85 9.60
C VAL A 7 -15.01 16.29 11.04
N GLU A 8 -15.42 15.51 12.04
CA GLU A 8 -15.16 15.81 13.45
C GLU A 8 -13.72 15.45 13.90
N LEU A 9 -13.07 14.48 13.23
CA LEU A 9 -11.63 14.23 13.38
C LEU A 9 -10.80 15.33 12.71
N GLU A 10 -11.16 15.71 11.48
CA GLU A 10 -10.49 16.76 10.70
C GLU A 10 -10.55 18.13 11.41
N ALA A 11 -11.66 18.45 12.09
CA ALA A 11 -11.84 19.72 12.79
C ALA A 11 -11.01 19.90 14.09
N ARG A 12 -10.38 18.83 14.61
CA ARG A 12 -9.56 18.86 15.85
C ARG A 12 -8.06 18.71 15.64
N LEU A 13 -7.62 18.29 14.45
CA LEU A 13 -6.20 18.17 14.13
C LEU A 13 -5.65 19.54 13.71
N GLU A 14 -4.61 20.02 14.39
CA GLU A 14 -3.79 21.13 13.86
C GLU A 14 -3.24 20.72 12.49
N GLU A 15 -3.18 21.65 11.53
CA GLU A 15 -2.73 21.40 10.17
C GLU A 15 -1.30 20.81 10.18
N GLN A 16 -1.17 19.50 9.99
CA GLN A 16 0.10 18.79 9.89
C GLN A 16 0.24 18.25 8.47
N GLU A 17 1.39 18.50 7.84
CA GLU A 17 1.66 18.12 6.44
C GLU A 17 1.82 16.60 6.25
N ARG A 18 2.12 15.84 7.32
CA ARG A 18 2.28 14.38 7.29
C ARG A 18 2.02 13.77 8.66
N PHE A 19 1.40 12.60 8.66
CA PHE A 19 1.28 11.73 9.83
C PHE A 19 2.03 10.43 9.56
N GLU A 20 2.85 10.00 10.53
CA GLU A 20 3.44 8.67 10.50
C GLU A 20 2.39 7.63 10.94
N PRO A 21 2.33 6.47 10.26
CA PRO A 21 1.42 5.41 10.67
C PRO A 21 1.82 4.85 12.05
N PRO A 22 0.86 4.44 12.89
CA PRO A 22 1.16 3.84 14.19
C PRO A 22 1.90 2.51 14.03
N GLU A 23 2.76 2.15 14.98
CA GLU A 23 3.59 0.93 14.92
C GLU A 23 2.75 -0.34 14.68
N SER A 24 1.60 -0.47 15.36
CA SER A 24 0.70 -1.62 15.19
C SER A 24 0.14 -1.77 13.77
N PHE A 25 0.10 -0.68 12.99
CA PHE A 25 -0.28 -0.71 11.58
C PHE A 25 0.88 -1.15 10.70
N VAL A 26 2.08 -0.64 10.97
CA VAL A 26 3.32 -1.03 10.26
C VAL A 26 3.64 -2.50 10.47
N GLU A 27 3.45 -3.03 11.68
CA GLU A 27 3.66 -4.45 12.01
C GLU A 27 2.77 -5.41 11.21
N GLN A 28 1.63 -4.93 10.71
CA GLN A 28 0.68 -5.71 9.91
C GLN A 28 0.79 -5.40 8.41
N ALA A 29 1.83 -4.69 7.98
CA ALA A 29 2.05 -4.43 6.58
C ALA A 29 2.33 -5.73 5.82
N ASN A 30 1.61 -5.95 4.73
CA ASN A 30 1.84 -7.10 3.85
C ASN A 30 3.25 -7.09 3.24
N VAL A 31 3.83 -5.89 3.10
CA VAL A 31 5.21 -5.67 2.68
C VAL A 31 5.77 -4.57 3.58
N SER A 32 6.83 -4.90 4.31
CA SER A 32 7.55 -3.97 5.20
C SER A 32 9.01 -3.78 4.80
N ASP A 33 9.46 -4.43 3.72
CA ASP A 33 10.83 -4.37 3.23
C ASP A 33 10.99 -3.20 2.24
N ASP A 34 11.78 -2.20 2.61
CA ASP A 34 12.06 -1.02 1.77
C ASP A 34 12.86 -1.37 0.50
N SER A 35 13.57 -2.50 0.46
CA SER A 35 14.32 -2.92 -0.73
C SER A 35 13.41 -3.25 -1.92
N ILE A 36 12.10 -3.40 -1.69
CA ILE A 36 11.12 -3.67 -2.75
C ILE A 36 11.13 -2.57 -3.81
N TYR A 37 11.42 -1.32 -3.45
CA TYR A 37 11.48 -0.23 -4.41
C TYR A 37 12.66 -0.39 -5.37
N GLU A 38 13.84 -0.76 -4.87
CA GLU A 38 15.01 -1.03 -5.71
C GLU A 38 14.81 -2.27 -6.59
N GLU A 39 14.14 -3.31 -6.08
CA GLU A 39 13.78 -4.50 -6.85
C GLU A 39 12.85 -4.17 -8.02
N PHE A 40 11.85 -3.33 -7.76
CA PHE A 40 10.89 -2.86 -8.77
C PHE A 40 11.57 -1.98 -9.82
N GLU A 41 12.51 -1.12 -9.45
CA GLU A 41 13.26 -0.31 -10.42
C GLU A 41 14.16 -1.17 -11.32
N GLN A 42 14.81 -2.21 -10.77
CA GLN A 42 15.75 -3.05 -11.50
C GLN A 42 15.07 -4.10 -12.38
N ASN A 43 13.96 -4.66 -11.93
CA ASN A 43 13.27 -5.78 -12.58
C ASN A 43 11.94 -5.35 -13.19
N TRP A 44 11.74 -4.06 -13.48
CA TRP A 44 10.56 -3.62 -14.19
C TRP A 44 10.54 -4.17 -15.63
N PRO A 45 9.44 -4.75 -16.13
CA PRO A 45 8.13 -4.97 -15.49
C PRO A 45 7.98 -6.34 -14.81
N ASP A 46 8.94 -7.24 -14.98
CA ASP A 46 8.93 -8.63 -14.51
C ASP A 46 8.70 -8.78 -12.99
N CYS A 47 9.00 -7.75 -12.19
CA CYS A 47 8.70 -7.71 -10.75
C CYS A 47 7.20 -7.95 -10.43
N TRP A 48 6.31 -7.72 -11.39
CA TRP A 48 4.87 -7.97 -11.23
C TRP A 48 4.46 -9.44 -11.35
N GLU A 49 5.30 -10.32 -11.91
CA GLU A 49 4.98 -11.74 -12.07
C GLU A 49 4.61 -12.38 -10.73
N ARG A 50 5.37 -12.07 -9.67
CA ARG A 50 5.12 -12.58 -8.31
C ARG A 50 3.74 -12.20 -7.79
N ALA A 51 3.24 -11.02 -8.15
CA ALA A 51 1.90 -10.58 -7.77
C ALA A 51 0.82 -11.23 -8.65
N ALA A 52 1.10 -11.42 -9.94
CA ALA A 52 0.20 -12.08 -10.87
C ALA A 52 -0.04 -13.56 -10.50
N ASP A 53 0.98 -14.24 -9.98
CA ASP A 53 0.91 -15.63 -9.48
C ASP A 53 -0.04 -15.81 -8.28
N LEU A 54 -0.39 -14.74 -7.57
CA LEU A 54 -1.33 -14.80 -6.43
C LEU A 54 -2.80 -14.85 -6.86
N LEU A 55 -3.06 -14.69 -8.16
CA LEU A 55 -4.41 -14.62 -8.72
C LEU A 55 -4.72 -15.88 -9.51
N ASP A 56 -5.97 -16.33 -9.43
CA ASP A 56 -6.49 -17.40 -10.29
C ASP A 56 -7.11 -16.75 -11.53
N TRP A 57 -6.39 -16.88 -12.65
CA TRP A 57 -6.79 -16.27 -13.91
C TRP A 57 -7.60 -17.26 -14.76
N GLU A 58 -8.72 -16.80 -15.30
CA GLU A 58 -9.49 -17.56 -16.29
C GLU A 58 -8.72 -17.71 -17.62
N GLU A 59 -7.94 -16.68 -18.00
CA GLU A 59 -7.02 -16.69 -19.14
C GLU A 59 -5.72 -15.99 -18.73
N GLY A 60 -4.57 -16.56 -19.09
CA GLY A 60 -3.26 -16.02 -18.75
C GLY A 60 -3.03 -14.63 -19.33
N TYR A 61 -2.23 -13.81 -18.66
CA TYR A 61 -1.88 -12.48 -19.15
C TYR A 61 -0.83 -12.57 -20.27
N ASP A 62 -0.94 -11.65 -21.24
CA ASP A 62 0.08 -11.47 -22.27
C ASP A 62 1.30 -10.73 -21.72
N THR A 63 2.48 -11.04 -22.28
CA THR A 63 3.78 -10.40 -22.00
C THR A 63 4.06 -9.21 -22.92
#